data_AF-A0A543CJM1-F1
#
_entry.id   AF-A0A543CJM1-F1
#
_cell.length_a   1.000
_cell.length_b   1.000
_cell.length_c   1.000
_cell.angle_alpha   90.00
_cell.angle_beta   90.00
_cell.angle_gamma   90.00
#
_symmetry.space_group_name_H-M   'P 1'
#
loop_
_entity.id
_entity.type
_entity.pdbx_description
1 polymer ?
#
loop_
_entity_poly.entity_id
_entity_poly.type
_entity_poly.pdbx_seq_one_letter_code
_entity_poly.pdbx_strand_id
1 'polypeptide(L)'
;MKLPEATKSRAVLVGTSHHEFLPALPAVVNNLTALREALCSQDIWGLPPQYCATVCDPTDSTQMLDPVRNASREATDTLILYFAGHGLTNQRGELYLSLCKSEEQKPYSAVKYEDVRDQLVDSRATRRIVILDCCFSGLALGSMAGEISAVVNEASIEGTYILAAAPENRIALARPGEEYTAFTGELLNVVQGGLAGKPELLTLDTIFNHVRDVMCEKSLPVPQKRDRNTAGQLTLVKNRASRRERHGPGYGSFSGIAAGTVFPSRHDLHKAGIHRPLQAGICGTADQGGAESIVVSGGYKDDKDYGDVIIYTGHGGRDPNTGAQIKDQDPTDPGNAALLRNILTGVPVRVIRGASGDPKYSPPSGYSYDGLFSVEQYWSTPGIDGPRILQFRLEQIDDESTSAREGPQARTGQPQSNRRGGPAPNQWERVASGVYRDRRISERVIEAHDSECQICGTFLEAPGGRRYARAVHIRGLSVPHEGPDVPENILCLCPNHSVLFELGSFTMNDDLEIIDEVSKEIVGDLRTNKKHRVGVDYIRYHRNLYRF
;
A
#
# COMPACT_ATOMS: atom_id res chain seq x y z
N MET A 1 -8.75 11.60 17.32
CA MET A 1 -9.03 10.39 18.13
C MET A 1 -7.75 9.56 18.20
N LYS A 2 -7.47 8.87 19.31
CA LYS A 2 -6.25 8.08 19.53
C LYS A 2 -6.61 6.61 19.77
N LEU A 3 -5.80 5.69 19.24
CA LEU A 3 -5.88 4.26 19.56
C LEU A 3 -5.72 4.02 21.07
N PRO A 4 -6.30 2.93 21.59
CA PRO A 4 -6.07 2.51 22.97
C PRO A 4 -4.58 2.27 23.26
N GLU A 5 -4.13 2.60 24.46
CA GLU A 5 -2.73 2.43 24.87
C GLU A 5 -2.44 0.96 25.18
N ALA A 6 -1.76 0.28 24.25
CA ALA A 6 -1.54 -1.17 24.29
C ALA A 6 -0.88 -1.67 25.58
N THR A 7 0.08 -0.93 26.15
CA THR A 7 0.78 -1.32 27.38
C THR A 7 -0.08 -1.19 28.65
N LYS A 8 -1.13 -0.36 28.61
CA LYS A 8 -2.09 -0.12 29.69
C LYS A 8 -3.41 -0.86 29.51
N SER A 9 -3.48 -1.70 28.49
CA SER A 9 -4.69 -2.42 28.10
C SER A 9 -4.55 -3.92 28.34
N ARG A 10 -5.68 -4.60 28.49
CA ARG A 10 -5.76 -6.06 28.60
C ARG A 10 -6.89 -6.60 27.75
N ALA A 11 -6.70 -7.80 27.23
CA ALA A 11 -7.75 -8.56 26.55
C ALA A 11 -7.84 -9.97 27.15
N VAL A 12 -9.06 -10.45 27.36
CA VAL A 12 -9.34 -11.83 27.76
C VAL A 12 -10.31 -12.43 26.73
N LEU A 13 -9.84 -13.45 26.02
CA LEU A 13 -10.60 -14.17 25.02
C LEU A 13 -10.96 -15.53 25.61
N VAL A 14 -12.22 -15.72 25.95
CA VAL A 14 -12.75 -16.96 26.52
C VAL A 14 -13.56 -17.69 25.47
N GLY A 15 -13.35 -18.99 25.32
CA GLY A 15 -14.17 -19.78 24.42
C GLY A 15 -14.30 -21.22 24.85
N THR A 16 -15.52 -21.74 24.73
CA THR A 16 -15.84 -23.15 24.99
C THR A 16 -16.23 -23.78 23.66
N SER A 17 -15.33 -24.61 23.12
CA SER A 17 -15.47 -25.32 21.86
C SER A 17 -15.90 -26.77 22.08
N HIS A 18 -15.44 -27.38 23.16
CA HIS A 18 -15.78 -28.73 23.57
C HIS A 18 -16.78 -28.71 24.71
N HIS A 19 -17.85 -29.49 24.56
CA HIS A 19 -18.88 -29.65 25.56
C HIS A 19 -19.20 -31.14 25.75
N GLU A 20 -19.39 -31.54 27.00
CA GLU A 20 -19.79 -32.90 27.37
C GLU A 20 -21.29 -33.13 27.12
N PHE A 21 -22.12 -32.10 27.39
CA PHE A 21 -23.58 -32.21 27.38
C PHE A 21 -24.28 -31.27 26.36
N LEU A 22 -23.52 -30.40 25.69
CA LEU A 22 -24.02 -29.49 24.67
C LEU A 22 -23.36 -29.82 23.31
N PRO A 23 -23.92 -29.36 22.18
CA PRO A 23 -23.27 -29.53 20.89
C PRO A 23 -21.88 -28.86 20.87
N ALA A 24 -20.89 -29.55 20.32
CA ALA A 24 -19.55 -28.99 20.13
C ALA A 24 -19.58 -27.79 19.15
N LEU A 25 -18.69 -26.82 19.38
CA LEU A 25 -18.51 -25.62 18.56
C LEU A 25 -17.03 -25.49 18.14
N PRO A 26 -16.51 -26.33 17.23
CA PRO A 26 -15.09 -26.36 16.88
C PRO A 26 -14.53 -25.01 16.40
N ALA A 27 -15.37 -24.21 15.70
CA ALA A 27 -15.01 -22.88 15.20
C ALA A 27 -14.59 -21.90 16.31
N VAL A 28 -14.98 -22.14 17.57
CA VAL A 28 -14.59 -21.28 18.70
C VAL A 28 -13.08 -21.26 18.91
N VAL A 29 -12.37 -22.38 18.69
CA VAL A 29 -10.89 -22.41 18.79
C VAL A 29 -10.25 -21.48 17.75
N ASN A 30 -10.80 -21.49 16.53
CA ASN A 30 -10.31 -20.66 15.43
C ASN A 30 -10.59 -19.18 15.71
N ASN A 31 -11.76 -18.85 16.25
CA ASN A 31 -12.11 -17.50 16.68
C ASN A 31 -11.08 -16.93 17.67
N LEU A 32 -10.76 -17.69 18.73
CA LEU A 32 -9.83 -17.25 19.77
C LEU A 32 -8.43 -17.01 19.19
N THR A 33 -7.97 -17.92 18.31
CA THR A 33 -6.66 -17.83 17.66
C THR A 33 -6.59 -16.58 16.77
N ALA A 34 -7.55 -16.42 15.86
CA ALA A 34 -7.56 -15.31 14.91
C ALA A 34 -7.76 -13.94 15.58
N LEU A 35 -8.59 -13.86 16.63
CA LEU A 35 -8.77 -12.63 17.41
C LEU A 35 -7.50 -12.27 18.18
N ARG A 36 -6.81 -13.25 18.79
CA ARG A 36 -5.55 -13.01 19.48
C ARG A 36 -4.50 -12.46 18.52
N GLU A 37 -4.32 -13.10 17.37
CA GLU A 37 -3.40 -12.64 16.32
C GLU A 37 -3.74 -11.22 15.85
N ALA A 38 -5.03 -10.95 15.62
CA ALA A 38 -5.49 -9.64 15.19
C ALA A 38 -5.20 -8.55 16.23
N LEU A 39 -5.54 -8.76 17.51
CA LEU A 39 -5.31 -7.78 18.57
C LEU A 39 -3.80 -7.55 18.83
N CYS A 40 -2.98 -8.60 18.71
CA CYS A 40 -1.53 -8.50 18.95
C CYS A 40 -0.76 -7.92 17.75
N SER A 41 -1.33 -7.92 16.55
CA SER A 41 -0.70 -7.36 15.35
C SER A 41 -0.46 -5.86 15.48
N GLN A 42 0.79 -5.42 15.25
CA GLN A 42 1.21 -4.01 15.25
C GLN A 42 0.46 -3.15 14.22
N ASP A 43 0.00 -3.77 13.14
CA ASP A 43 -0.75 -3.11 12.07
C ASP A 43 -2.25 -2.97 12.37
N ILE A 44 -2.74 -3.50 13.50
CA ILE A 44 -4.15 -3.43 13.91
C ILE A 44 -4.25 -2.69 15.25
N TRP A 45 -3.66 -3.23 16.31
CA TRP A 45 -3.63 -2.56 17.62
C TRP A 45 -2.23 -2.63 18.26
N GLY A 46 -1.58 -3.79 18.21
CA GLY A 46 -0.24 -3.98 18.77
C GLY A 46 -0.24 -4.29 20.26
N LEU A 47 -1.29 -4.96 20.76
CA LEU A 47 -1.35 -5.45 22.13
C LEU A 47 -0.20 -6.45 22.38
N PRO A 48 0.67 -6.25 23.39
CA PRO A 48 1.70 -7.23 23.69
C PRO A 48 1.09 -8.62 23.94
N PRO A 49 1.63 -9.71 23.37
CA PRO A 49 1.04 -11.05 23.49
C PRO A 49 0.80 -11.53 24.92
N GLN A 50 1.60 -11.06 25.88
CA GLN A 50 1.43 -11.35 27.31
C GLN A 50 0.24 -10.64 27.97
N TYR A 51 -0.34 -9.64 27.31
CA TYR A 51 -1.51 -8.87 27.77
C TYR A 51 -2.81 -9.30 27.09
N CYS A 52 -2.76 -10.35 26.26
CA CYS A 52 -3.91 -11.00 25.65
C CYS A 52 -4.00 -12.44 26.16
N ALA A 53 -4.83 -12.65 27.18
CA ALA A 53 -5.09 -13.97 27.76
C ALA A 53 -6.11 -14.72 26.92
N THR A 54 -5.88 -16.01 26.68
CA THR A 54 -6.81 -16.90 26.00
C THR A 54 -7.18 -18.04 26.95
N VAL A 55 -8.47 -18.23 27.16
CA VAL A 55 -9.04 -19.29 28.01
C VAL A 55 -9.85 -20.21 27.10
N CYS A 56 -9.27 -21.36 26.75
CA CYS A 56 -9.93 -22.37 25.93
C CYS A 56 -10.53 -23.46 26.82
N ASP A 57 -11.78 -23.83 26.54
CA ASP A 57 -12.46 -24.97 27.15
C ASP A 57 -12.39 -24.98 28.69
N PRO A 58 -12.82 -23.89 29.36
CA PRO A 58 -12.83 -23.84 30.81
C PRO A 58 -13.78 -24.90 31.38
N THR A 59 -13.28 -25.66 32.36
CA THR A 59 -14.02 -26.77 32.99
C THR A 59 -14.73 -26.36 34.28
N ASP A 60 -14.34 -25.24 34.87
CA ASP A 60 -14.92 -24.67 36.08
C ASP A 60 -14.93 -23.12 36.02
N SER A 61 -15.64 -22.50 36.97
CA SER A 61 -15.82 -21.05 37.00
C SER A 61 -14.53 -20.28 37.31
N THR A 62 -13.60 -20.86 38.06
CA THR A 62 -12.33 -20.20 38.43
C THR A 62 -11.43 -20.05 37.21
N GLN A 63 -11.38 -21.06 36.34
CA GLN A 63 -10.63 -21.02 35.08
C GLN A 63 -11.11 -19.90 34.14
N MET A 64 -12.39 -19.53 34.19
CA MET A 64 -12.94 -18.41 33.44
C MET A 64 -12.75 -17.07 34.17
N LEU A 65 -13.10 -16.99 35.46
CA LEU A 65 -13.19 -15.74 36.19
C LEU A 65 -11.83 -15.19 36.63
N ASP A 66 -10.86 -16.03 36.98
CA ASP A 66 -9.55 -15.56 37.47
C ASP A 66 -8.78 -14.76 36.40
N PRO A 67 -8.70 -15.20 35.12
CA PRO A 67 -8.12 -14.39 34.06
C PRO A 67 -8.82 -13.05 33.84
N VAL A 68 -10.16 -13.02 33.91
CA VAL A 68 -10.98 -11.79 33.79
C VAL A 68 -10.66 -10.84 34.94
N ARG A 69 -10.61 -11.34 36.16
CA ARG A 69 -10.30 -10.58 37.38
C ARG A 69 -8.88 -10.01 37.34
N ASN A 70 -7.89 -10.80 36.93
CA ASN A 70 -6.50 -10.35 36.81
C ASN A 70 -6.38 -9.24 35.77
N ALA A 71 -6.95 -9.45 34.58
CA ALA A 71 -6.97 -8.43 33.53
C ALA A 71 -7.69 -7.14 33.96
N SER A 72 -8.80 -7.28 34.70
CA SER A 72 -9.56 -6.14 35.24
C SER A 72 -8.74 -5.26 36.19
N ARG A 73 -7.94 -5.88 37.06
CA ARG A 73 -7.07 -5.18 38.01
C ARG A 73 -5.89 -4.47 37.34
N GLU A 74 -5.39 -5.02 36.24
CA GLU A 74 -4.21 -4.51 35.54
C GLU A 74 -4.52 -3.46 34.47
N ALA A 75 -5.69 -3.54 33.83
CA ALA A 75 -6.07 -2.61 32.77
C ALA A 75 -6.41 -1.23 33.34
N THR A 76 -5.80 -0.18 32.79
CA THR A 76 -6.12 1.22 33.13
C THR A 76 -6.63 2.03 31.94
N ASP A 77 -6.28 1.63 30.71
CA ASP A 77 -6.81 2.25 29.49
C ASP A 77 -8.01 1.47 28.95
N THR A 78 -7.78 0.25 28.42
CA THR A 78 -8.82 -0.55 27.78
C THR A 78 -8.82 -1.99 28.26
N LEU A 79 -10.01 -2.50 28.58
CA LEU A 79 -10.26 -3.90 28.89
C LEU A 79 -11.22 -4.49 27.86
N ILE A 80 -10.77 -5.51 27.12
CA ILE A 80 -11.61 -6.28 26.21
C ILE A 80 -11.91 -7.64 26.82
N LEU A 81 -13.18 -7.99 26.91
CA LEU A 81 -13.64 -9.34 27.17
C LEU A 81 -14.36 -9.86 25.93
N TYR A 82 -13.90 -10.98 25.41
CA TYR A 82 -14.59 -11.74 24.37
C TYR A 82 -15.01 -13.10 24.95
N PHE A 83 -16.26 -13.50 24.71
CA PHE A 83 -16.74 -14.84 25.02
C PHE A 83 -17.40 -15.47 23.79
N ALA A 84 -17.06 -16.72 23.49
CA ALA A 84 -17.75 -17.53 22.49
C ALA A 84 -18.11 -18.93 23.03
N GLY A 85 -19.35 -19.35 22.81
CA GLY A 85 -19.86 -20.63 23.30
C GLY A 85 -21.38 -20.63 23.37
N HIS A 86 -21.96 -21.58 24.10
CA HIS A 86 -23.40 -21.53 24.37
C HIS A 86 -23.70 -20.51 25.47
N GLY A 87 -24.74 -19.71 25.25
CA GLY A 87 -25.38 -18.94 26.31
C GLY A 87 -26.58 -19.74 26.82
N LEU A 88 -26.62 -19.95 28.13
CA LEU A 88 -27.73 -20.63 28.81
C LEU A 88 -28.56 -19.58 29.54
N THR A 89 -29.85 -19.86 29.73
CA THR A 89 -30.76 -18.98 30.46
C THR A 89 -31.52 -19.77 31.51
N ASN A 90 -31.90 -19.10 32.59
CA ASN A 90 -32.85 -19.67 33.55
C ASN A 90 -34.26 -19.10 33.34
N GLN A 91 -35.22 -19.59 34.13
CA GLN A 91 -36.63 -19.13 34.08
C GLN A 91 -36.80 -17.63 34.36
N ARG A 92 -35.79 -16.97 34.95
CA ARG A 92 -35.79 -15.53 35.22
C ARG A 92 -35.14 -14.71 34.11
N GLY A 93 -34.71 -15.34 33.01
CA GLY A 93 -34.05 -14.69 31.89
C GLY A 93 -32.61 -14.25 32.16
N GLU A 94 -31.98 -14.75 33.22
CA GLU A 94 -30.57 -14.45 33.52
C GLU A 94 -29.65 -15.22 32.57
N LEU A 95 -28.62 -14.55 32.04
CA LEU A 95 -27.64 -15.15 31.13
C LEU A 95 -26.51 -15.85 31.89
N TYR A 96 -26.19 -17.08 31.47
CA TYR A 96 -25.06 -17.88 31.92
C TYR A 96 -24.17 -18.27 30.74
N LEU A 97 -22.86 -18.15 30.91
CA LEU A 97 -21.83 -18.47 29.93
C LEU A 97 -21.35 -19.92 30.14
N SER A 98 -21.52 -20.77 29.13
CA SER A 98 -21.23 -22.20 29.25
C SER A 98 -19.74 -22.52 29.40
N LEU A 99 -19.50 -23.58 30.19
CA LEU A 99 -18.25 -24.29 30.42
C LEU A 99 -18.32 -25.67 29.74
N CYS A 100 -17.22 -26.43 29.74
CA CYS A 100 -17.20 -27.76 29.11
C CYS A 100 -18.25 -28.72 29.67
N LYS A 101 -18.50 -28.64 30.98
CA LYS A 101 -19.43 -29.52 31.70
C LYS A 101 -20.80 -28.88 31.94
N SER A 102 -21.11 -27.77 31.26
CA SER A 102 -22.40 -27.12 31.44
C SER A 102 -23.52 -27.93 30.81
N GLU A 103 -24.63 -28.00 31.53
CA GLU A 103 -25.86 -28.67 31.09
C GLU A 103 -27.00 -27.65 30.98
N GLU A 104 -27.81 -27.74 29.91
CA GLU A 104 -28.92 -26.80 29.64
C GLU A 104 -29.93 -26.74 30.80
N GLN A 105 -30.19 -27.87 31.45
CA GLN A 105 -31.14 -27.97 32.57
C GLN A 105 -30.53 -27.61 33.94
N LYS A 106 -29.23 -27.35 34.01
CA LYS A 106 -28.51 -27.02 35.26
C LYS A 106 -27.72 -25.72 35.09
N PRO A 107 -28.36 -24.54 35.08
CA PRO A 107 -27.67 -23.26 34.87
C PRO A 107 -26.51 -22.98 35.84
N TYR A 108 -26.54 -23.54 37.05
CA TYR A 108 -25.45 -23.44 38.04
C TYR A 108 -24.15 -24.17 37.62
N SER A 109 -24.18 -24.98 36.56
CA SER A 109 -23.00 -25.61 35.95
C SER A 109 -22.27 -24.68 34.97
N ALA A 110 -22.76 -23.46 34.78
CA ALA A 110 -22.21 -22.41 33.94
C ALA A 110 -21.89 -21.15 34.78
N VAL A 111 -21.20 -20.18 34.20
CA VAL A 111 -20.83 -18.93 34.90
C VAL A 111 -21.91 -17.88 34.68
N LYS A 112 -22.42 -17.27 35.74
CA LYS A 112 -23.40 -16.19 35.60
C LYS A 112 -22.73 -14.99 34.95
N TYR A 113 -23.34 -14.40 33.92
CA TYR A 113 -22.79 -13.21 33.26
C TYR A 113 -22.62 -12.03 34.23
N GLU A 114 -23.49 -11.96 35.25
CA GLU A 114 -23.39 -10.98 36.33
C GLU A 114 -22.03 -11.04 37.06
N ASP A 115 -21.52 -12.25 37.37
CA ASP A 115 -20.24 -12.41 38.08
C ASP A 115 -19.07 -11.89 37.24
N VAL A 116 -19.16 -12.04 35.92
CA VAL A 116 -18.21 -11.49 34.95
C VAL A 116 -18.35 -9.96 34.86
N ARG A 117 -19.59 -9.46 34.82
CA ARG A 117 -19.91 -8.03 34.77
C ARG A 117 -19.35 -7.30 36.00
N ASP A 118 -19.48 -7.89 37.18
CA ASP A 118 -18.94 -7.34 38.43
C ASP A 118 -17.43 -7.14 38.35
N GLN A 119 -16.70 -8.09 37.73
CA GLN A 119 -15.26 -7.91 37.51
C GLN A 119 -14.95 -6.72 36.58
N LEU A 120 -15.79 -6.47 35.57
CA LEU A 120 -15.61 -5.35 34.66
C LEU A 120 -15.91 -4.01 35.34
N VAL A 121 -16.96 -3.96 36.17
CA VAL A 121 -17.33 -2.78 36.98
C VAL A 121 -16.16 -2.36 37.86
N ASP A 122 -15.54 -3.32 38.54
CA ASP A 122 -14.43 -3.08 39.46
C ASP A 122 -13.11 -2.71 38.78
N SER A 123 -13.04 -2.79 37.44
CA SER A 123 -11.84 -2.43 36.69
C SER A 123 -11.53 -0.93 36.80
N ARG A 124 -10.25 -0.57 36.67
CA ARG A 124 -9.81 0.83 36.50
C ARG A 124 -9.72 1.26 35.05
N ALA A 125 -10.06 0.38 34.11
CA ALA A 125 -10.01 0.68 32.69
C ALA A 125 -10.91 1.87 32.35
N THR A 126 -10.45 2.76 31.49
CA THR A 126 -11.27 3.85 30.96
C THR A 126 -12.32 3.30 29.98
N ARG A 127 -11.97 2.26 29.24
CA ARG A 127 -12.81 1.60 28.23
C ARG A 127 -13.04 0.15 28.61
N ARG A 128 -14.30 -0.28 28.69
CA ARG A 128 -14.69 -1.68 28.95
C ARG A 128 -15.49 -2.18 27.77
N ILE A 129 -14.94 -3.15 27.03
CA ILE A 129 -15.56 -3.67 25.81
C ILE A 129 -15.89 -5.13 26.04
N VAL A 130 -17.15 -5.48 25.90
CA VAL A 130 -17.64 -6.85 26.04
C VAL A 130 -18.21 -7.32 24.71
N ILE A 131 -17.70 -8.43 24.20
CA ILE A 131 -18.14 -9.04 22.95
C ILE A 131 -18.63 -10.45 23.28
N LEU A 132 -19.92 -10.69 23.11
CA LEU A 132 -20.58 -11.97 23.40
C LEU A 132 -21.03 -12.62 22.10
N ASP A 133 -20.31 -13.66 21.69
CA ASP A 133 -20.66 -14.52 20.58
C ASP A 133 -21.31 -15.82 21.09
N CYS A 134 -22.51 -15.66 21.63
CA CYS A 134 -23.32 -16.76 22.15
C CYS A 134 -24.81 -16.50 21.94
N CYS A 135 -25.60 -17.58 21.86
CA CYS A 135 -27.06 -17.49 21.85
C CYS A 135 -27.56 -16.78 23.12
N PHE A 136 -28.69 -16.07 23.03
CA PHE A 136 -29.30 -15.30 24.14
C PHE A 136 -28.47 -14.16 24.71
N SER A 137 -27.36 -13.77 24.07
CA SER A 137 -26.56 -12.60 24.48
C SER A 137 -27.31 -11.28 24.39
N GLY A 138 -28.38 -11.19 23.58
CA GLY A 138 -29.32 -10.06 23.59
C GLY A 138 -29.99 -9.78 24.95
N LEU A 139 -30.10 -10.79 25.83
CA LEU A 139 -30.61 -10.60 27.20
C LEU A 139 -29.61 -9.87 28.11
N ALA A 140 -28.31 -9.92 27.80
CA ALA A 140 -27.30 -9.10 28.49
C ALA A 140 -27.51 -7.59 28.26
N LEU A 141 -28.30 -7.21 27.25
CA LEU A 141 -28.64 -5.83 26.92
C LEU A 141 -29.89 -5.33 27.67
N GLY A 142 -30.70 -6.22 28.25
CA GLY A 142 -31.96 -5.93 28.95
C GLY A 142 -33.19 -5.98 28.04
N SER A 143 -34.29 -6.59 28.52
CA SER A 143 -35.58 -6.74 27.82
C SER A 143 -36.20 -5.38 27.42
N MET A 144 -36.68 -5.27 26.17
CA MET A 144 -37.59 -4.20 25.70
C MET A 144 -39.08 -4.58 25.77
N ALA A 145 -39.44 -5.73 26.37
CA ALA A 145 -40.82 -6.20 26.43
C ALA A 145 -41.22 -6.69 27.84
N GLY A 146 -42.14 -5.96 28.47
CA GLY A 146 -42.97 -6.44 29.59
C GLY A 146 -42.41 -6.18 31.00
N GLU A 147 -43.21 -5.50 31.82
CA GLU A 147 -42.99 -5.31 33.26
C GLU A 147 -42.82 -6.65 34.00
N ILE A 148 -41.72 -6.76 34.76
CA ILE A 148 -41.34 -7.61 35.93
C ILE A 148 -39.81 -7.78 35.79
N SER A 149 -38.90 -7.16 36.56
CA SER A 149 -38.93 -6.54 37.88
C SER A 149 -38.11 -5.25 37.85
N ALA A 150 -38.63 -4.20 38.48
CA ALA A 150 -38.04 -2.88 38.63
C ALA A 150 -36.81 -2.84 39.57
N VAL A 151 -35.87 -3.78 39.47
CA VAL A 151 -34.68 -3.87 40.35
C VAL A 151 -33.35 -4.08 39.59
N VAL A 152 -33.27 -3.81 38.28
CA VAL A 152 -31.97 -3.70 37.58
C VAL A 152 -31.87 -2.40 36.77
N ASN A 153 -32.53 -1.35 37.28
CA ASN A 153 -32.42 0.01 36.75
C ASN A 153 -31.30 0.82 37.44
N GLU A 154 -30.44 0.19 38.26
CA GLU A 154 -29.35 0.88 38.98
C GLU A 154 -28.04 0.07 38.95
N ALA A 155 -27.27 0.30 37.89
CA ALA A 155 -25.80 0.26 37.89
C ALA A 155 -25.35 0.80 36.52
N SER A 156 -25.40 2.12 36.40
CA SER A 156 -24.93 2.86 35.24
C SER A 156 -23.40 2.81 35.16
N ILE A 157 -22.85 1.94 34.31
CA ILE A 157 -21.39 1.84 34.12
C ILE A 157 -20.99 2.74 32.95
N GLU A 158 -20.30 3.84 33.24
CA GLU A 158 -19.72 4.73 32.24
C GLU A 158 -18.61 4.02 31.45
N GLY A 159 -18.51 4.27 30.14
CA GLY A 159 -17.43 3.74 29.29
C GLY A 159 -17.52 2.24 28.96
N THR A 160 -18.71 1.63 29.09
CA THR A 160 -18.95 0.22 28.71
C THR A 160 -19.63 0.10 27.36
N TYR A 161 -19.05 -0.72 26.47
CA TYR A 161 -19.61 -1.07 25.16
C TYR A 161 -19.87 -2.57 25.10
N ILE A 162 -21.13 -2.98 24.99
CA ILE A 162 -21.51 -4.40 24.89
C ILE A 162 -21.97 -4.68 23.47
N LEU A 163 -21.41 -5.73 22.88
CA LEU A 163 -21.73 -6.24 21.56
C LEU A 163 -22.16 -7.70 21.70
N ALA A 164 -23.35 -8.04 21.23
CA ALA A 164 -23.94 -9.35 21.38
C ALA A 164 -24.40 -9.89 20.02
N ALA A 165 -24.11 -11.17 19.75
CA ALA A 165 -24.73 -11.90 18.66
C ALA A 165 -26.27 -11.94 18.85
N ALA A 166 -27.03 -11.97 17.75
CA ALA A 166 -28.47 -11.77 17.83
C ALA A 166 -29.22 -12.84 18.66
N PRO A 167 -30.34 -12.48 19.30
CA PRO A 167 -31.29 -13.45 19.84
C PRO A 167 -32.20 -13.96 18.71
N GLU A 168 -32.13 -15.25 18.37
CA GLU A 168 -33.28 -16.17 18.33
C GLU A 168 -32.93 -17.52 17.66
N ASN A 169 -33.35 -18.59 18.35
CA ASN A 169 -33.66 -19.94 17.89
C ASN A 169 -32.71 -20.67 16.92
N ARG A 170 -31.92 -21.58 17.51
CA ARG A 170 -31.29 -22.79 16.94
C ARG A 170 -30.40 -22.60 15.71
N ILE A 171 -29.12 -22.95 15.92
CA ILE A 171 -28.14 -23.35 14.91
C ILE A 171 -27.75 -22.21 13.96
N ALA A 172 -27.05 -21.20 14.48
CA ALA A 172 -26.36 -20.22 13.64
C ALA A 172 -25.03 -19.71 14.24
N LEU A 173 -24.44 -20.44 15.19
CA LEU A 173 -23.10 -20.11 15.71
C LEU A 173 -22.04 -20.51 14.68
N ALA A 174 -22.09 -21.71 14.11
CA ALA A 174 -21.26 -22.13 12.98
C ALA A 174 -22.00 -23.20 12.17
N ARG A 175 -21.99 -23.10 10.83
CA ARG A 175 -22.43 -24.22 9.98
C ARG A 175 -21.31 -25.27 9.97
N PRO A 176 -21.60 -26.58 9.92
CA PRO A 176 -20.56 -27.60 9.81
C PRO A 176 -19.62 -27.31 8.63
N GLY A 177 -18.32 -27.11 8.89
CA GLY A 177 -17.30 -26.83 7.89
C GLY A 177 -16.89 -25.35 7.75
N GLU A 178 -17.56 -24.41 8.42
CA GLU A 178 -17.13 -23.01 8.47
C GLU A 178 -15.93 -22.82 9.40
N GLU A 179 -14.99 -21.96 8.98
CA GLU A 179 -13.74 -21.71 9.72
C GLU A 179 -13.98 -20.95 11.03
N TYR A 180 -14.94 -20.02 11.04
CA TYR A 180 -15.28 -19.16 12.19
C TYR A 180 -16.77 -19.22 12.50
N THR A 181 -17.15 -18.74 13.69
CA THR A 181 -18.57 -18.48 13.94
C THR A 181 -19.07 -17.33 13.07
N ALA A 182 -20.36 -17.31 12.74
CA ALA A 182 -20.91 -16.35 11.78
C ALA A 182 -20.63 -14.88 12.17
N PHE A 183 -20.85 -14.54 13.45
CA PHE A 183 -20.61 -13.20 13.95
C PHE A 183 -19.11 -12.86 14.03
N THR A 184 -18.29 -13.76 14.58
CA THR A 184 -16.84 -13.51 14.71
C THR A 184 -16.14 -13.48 13.35
N GLY A 185 -16.58 -14.27 12.37
CA GLY A 185 -16.07 -14.23 11.01
C GLY A 185 -16.22 -12.85 10.38
N GLU A 186 -17.41 -12.24 10.48
CA GLU A 186 -17.61 -10.87 9.98
C GLU A 186 -16.83 -9.83 10.78
N LEU A 187 -16.72 -9.99 12.10
CA LEU A 187 -15.89 -9.12 12.92
C LEU A 187 -14.40 -9.18 12.48
N LEU A 188 -13.88 -10.39 12.25
CA LEU A 188 -12.51 -10.62 11.78
C LEU A 188 -12.28 -10.04 10.38
N ASN A 189 -13.24 -10.18 9.46
CA ASN A 189 -13.17 -9.57 8.13
C ASN A 189 -12.92 -8.06 8.23
N VAL A 190 -13.63 -7.37 9.13
CA VAL A 190 -13.47 -5.93 9.35
C VAL A 190 -12.13 -5.62 10.04
N VAL A 191 -11.79 -6.32 11.11
CA VAL A 191 -10.60 -6.02 11.92
C VAL A 191 -9.30 -6.35 11.17
N GLN A 192 -9.27 -7.44 10.41
CA GLN A 192 -8.08 -7.88 9.67
C GLN A 192 -7.98 -7.26 8.27
N GLY A 193 -9.12 -7.08 7.57
CA GLY A 193 -9.18 -6.55 6.21
C GLY A 193 -9.29 -5.02 6.14
N GLY A 194 -9.94 -4.40 7.14
CA GLY A 194 -10.29 -3.00 7.14
C GLY A 194 -11.53 -2.68 6.28
N LEU A 195 -11.94 -1.41 6.27
CA LEU A 195 -13.08 -0.92 5.50
C LEU A 195 -12.62 0.14 4.51
N ALA A 196 -12.83 -0.11 3.22
CA ALA A 196 -12.50 0.83 2.15
C ALA A 196 -13.30 2.14 2.30
N GLY A 197 -12.67 3.28 2.00
CA GLY A 197 -13.27 4.60 2.13
C GLY A 197 -13.58 5.03 3.57
N LYS A 198 -13.11 4.31 4.59
CA LYS A 198 -13.24 4.69 6.01
C LYS A 198 -11.92 5.28 6.55
N PRO A 199 -11.97 6.09 7.64
CA PRO A 199 -10.78 6.71 8.22
C PRO A 199 -9.67 5.72 8.61
N GLU A 200 -8.46 6.23 8.86
CA GLU A 200 -7.30 5.44 9.33
C GLU A 200 -7.57 4.62 10.58
N LEU A 201 -8.48 5.08 11.41
CA LEU A 201 -8.78 4.54 12.71
C LEU A 201 -10.26 4.16 12.72
N LEU A 202 -10.55 2.88 12.94
CA LEU A 202 -11.93 2.39 13.02
C LEU A 202 -12.45 2.51 14.45
N THR A 203 -13.64 3.07 14.58
CA THR A 203 -14.37 3.11 15.86
C THR A 203 -15.19 1.85 16.06
N LEU A 204 -15.56 1.58 17.31
CA LEU A 204 -16.48 0.48 17.66
C LEU A 204 -17.80 0.55 16.87
N ASP A 205 -18.37 1.75 16.74
CA ASP A 205 -19.59 1.97 15.95
C ASP A 205 -19.40 1.70 14.47
N THR A 206 -18.25 2.09 13.91
CA THR A 206 -17.95 1.87 12.50
C THR A 206 -17.86 0.37 12.21
N ILE A 207 -17.18 -0.38 13.09
CA ILE A 207 -17.06 -1.84 13.00
C ILE A 207 -18.45 -2.48 13.15
N PHE A 208 -19.19 -2.13 14.20
CA PHE A 208 -20.51 -2.70 14.47
C PHE A 208 -21.50 -2.47 13.35
N ASN A 209 -21.63 -1.23 12.87
CA ASN A 209 -22.60 -0.91 11.83
C ASN A 209 -22.33 -1.72 10.56
N HIS A 210 -21.05 -1.86 10.17
CA HIS A 210 -20.69 -2.67 9.01
C HIS A 210 -20.99 -4.16 9.21
N VAL A 211 -20.59 -4.74 10.35
CA VAL A 211 -20.91 -6.15 10.66
C VAL A 211 -22.41 -6.39 10.65
N ARG A 212 -23.19 -5.48 11.25
CA ARG A 212 -24.66 -5.54 11.27
C ARG A 212 -25.25 -5.51 9.87
N ASP A 213 -24.79 -4.60 9.01
CA ASP A 213 -25.30 -4.44 7.66
C ASP A 213 -24.99 -5.70 6.81
N VAL A 214 -23.76 -6.24 6.87
CA VAL A 214 -23.38 -7.47 6.16
C VAL A 214 -24.15 -8.69 6.67
N MET A 215 -24.34 -8.83 7.99
CA MET A 215 -25.13 -9.94 8.54
C MET A 215 -26.60 -9.84 8.12
N CYS A 216 -27.16 -8.62 8.04
CA CYS A 216 -28.51 -8.39 7.51
C CYS A 216 -28.60 -8.80 6.02
N GLU A 217 -27.64 -8.38 5.19
CA GLU A 217 -27.57 -8.75 3.76
C GLU A 217 -27.46 -10.27 3.56
N LYS A 218 -26.69 -10.96 4.40
CA LYS A 218 -26.52 -12.42 4.37
C LYS A 218 -27.71 -13.19 4.97
N SER A 219 -28.77 -12.50 5.40
CA SER A 219 -29.90 -13.10 6.12
C SER A 219 -29.47 -13.92 7.35
N LEU A 220 -28.41 -13.44 8.02
CA LEU A 220 -27.88 -14.00 9.26
C LEU A 220 -28.47 -13.25 10.47
N PRO A 221 -28.39 -13.84 11.68
CA PRO A 221 -28.89 -13.18 12.89
C PRO A 221 -28.18 -11.83 13.12
N VAL A 222 -28.95 -10.75 13.18
CA VAL A 222 -28.41 -9.37 13.22
C VAL A 222 -27.91 -9.00 14.63
N PRO A 223 -26.63 -8.64 14.80
CA PRO A 223 -26.05 -8.37 16.11
C PRO A 223 -26.66 -7.12 16.74
N GLN A 224 -26.65 -7.09 18.07
CA GLN A 224 -27.15 -5.98 18.87
C GLN A 224 -26.01 -5.35 19.68
N LYS A 225 -26.12 -4.05 19.95
CA LYS A 225 -25.17 -3.33 20.80
C LYS A 225 -25.88 -2.54 21.89
N ARG A 226 -25.17 -2.29 22.99
CA ARG A 226 -25.51 -1.29 23.99
C ARG A 226 -24.30 -0.39 24.21
N ASP A 227 -24.49 0.89 23.96
CA ASP A 227 -23.49 1.94 24.13
C ASP A 227 -23.94 2.92 25.21
N ARG A 228 -23.04 3.34 26.10
CA ARG A 228 -23.26 4.39 27.10
C ARG A 228 -22.14 5.44 27.01
N ASN A 229 -22.50 6.72 27.03
CA ASN A 229 -21.59 7.88 26.99
C ASN A 229 -20.61 7.89 25.78
N THR A 230 -21.14 7.65 24.57
CA THR A 230 -20.41 7.71 23.29
C THR A 230 -19.18 6.80 23.20
N ALA A 231 -19.13 5.71 23.97
CA ALA A 231 -18.06 4.72 23.88
C ALA A 231 -17.96 4.11 22.47
N GLY A 232 -19.07 4.08 21.71
CA GLY A 232 -19.11 3.69 20.30
C GLY A 232 -18.26 4.57 19.36
N GLN A 233 -18.01 5.83 19.72
CA GLN A 233 -17.15 6.74 18.96
C GLN A 233 -15.66 6.54 19.25
N LEU A 234 -15.31 5.68 20.21
CA LEU A 234 -13.93 5.40 20.54
C LEU A 234 -13.28 4.52 19.46
N THR A 235 -12.07 4.92 19.05
CA THR A 235 -11.23 4.12 18.16
C THR A 235 -10.80 2.83 18.85
N LEU A 236 -10.89 1.71 18.12
CA LEU A 236 -10.40 0.40 18.57
C LEU A 236 -9.15 -0.05 17.82
N VAL A 237 -9.16 0.01 16.48
CA VAL A 237 -8.10 -0.56 15.63
C VAL A 237 -7.72 0.36 14.46
N LYS A 238 -6.54 0.14 13.91
CA LYS A 238 -6.10 0.73 12.63
C LYS A 238 -6.87 0.09 11.47
N ASN A 239 -7.34 0.92 10.55
CA ASN A 239 -7.97 0.52 9.32
C ASN A 239 -6.91 0.10 8.29
N ARG A 240 -6.68 -1.20 8.15
CA ARG A 240 -5.75 -1.74 7.15
C ARG A 240 -6.14 -1.37 5.71
N ALA A 241 -7.42 -1.21 5.41
CA ALA A 241 -7.88 -0.76 4.10
C ALA A 241 -7.44 0.68 3.81
N SER A 242 -7.40 1.58 4.80
CA SER A 242 -6.87 2.95 4.62
C SER A 242 -5.37 2.99 4.30
N ARG A 243 -4.61 1.99 4.76
CA ARG A 243 -3.18 1.85 4.44
C ARG A 243 -3.01 1.21 3.07
N ARG A 244 -3.86 0.23 2.72
CA ARG A 244 -4.02 -0.27 1.35
C ARG A 244 -4.59 0.76 0.38
N GLU A 245 -5.18 1.86 0.83
CA GLU A 245 -5.59 2.97 -0.02
C GLU A 245 -4.48 4.03 -0.11
N ARG A 246 -3.75 4.28 0.99
CA ARG A 246 -2.52 5.09 0.97
C ARG A 246 -1.36 4.43 0.22
N HIS A 247 -1.37 3.11 0.09
CA HIS A 247 -0.40 2.31 -0.66
C HIS A 247 -1.03 1.57 -1.87
N GLY A 248 -2.34 1.76 -2.13
CA GLY A 248 -3.11 1.04 -3.16
C GLY A 248 -3.02 -0.51 -3.09
N PRO A 249 -3.80 -1.26 -3.90
CA PRO A 249 -3.17 -2.25 -4.76
C PRO A 249 -2.35 -1.44 -5.79
N GLY A 250 -1.24 -0.87 -5.34
CA GLY A 250 -0.64 0.31 -5.94
C GLY A 250 0.87 0.26 -5.89
N TYR A 251 1.49 1.32 -6.41
CA TYR A 251 2.90 1.49 -6.69
C TYR A 251 3.87 1.03 -5.59
N GLY A 252 5.09 0.64 -5.98
CA GLY A 252 6.11 0.16 -5.05
C GLY A 252 6.09 -1.35 -4.82
N SER A 253 6.84 -1.78 -3.80
CA SER A 253 7.10 -3.20 -3.53
C SER A 253 5.87 -3.90 -2.97
N PHE A 254 5.73 -5.18 -3.32
CA PHE A 254 4.58 -5.98 -2.91
C PHE A 254 4.91 -6.75 -1.63
N SER A 255 4.11 -6.59 -0.58
CA SER A 255 4.35 -7.29 0.68
C SER A 255 4.26 -8.81 0.48
N GLY A 256 5.32 -9.52 0.88
CA GLY A 256 5.41 -10.99 0.79
C GLY A 256 5.96 -11.56 -0.52
N ILE A 257 6.38 -10.71 -1.48
CA ILE A 257 6.95 -11.17 -2.76
C ILE A 257 8.27 -10.46 -3.02
N ALA A 258 9.37 -11.22 -3.00
CA ALA A 258 10.71 -10.69 -3.22
C ALA A 258 11.06 -10.58 -4.71
N ALA A 259 11.95 -9.65 -5.06
CA ALA A 259 12.55 -9.60 -6.39
C ALA A 259 13.27 -10.92 -6.71
N GLY A 260 13.08 -11.42 -7.94
CA GLY A 260 13.46 -12.75 -8.40
C GLY A 260 12.36 -13.81 -8.29
N THR A 261 11.18 -13.51 -7.72
CA THR A 261 10.08 -14.49 -7.66
C THR A 261 9.56 -14.81 -9.07
N VAL A 262 9.42 -16.11 -9.39
CA VAL A 262 8.96 -16.59 -10.69
C VAL A 262 7.51 -17.03 -10.64
N PHE A 263 6.76 -16.70 -11.69
CA PHE A 263 5.35 -17.00 -11.91
C PHE A 263 5.20 -17.83 -13.18
N PRO A 264 4.44 -18.94 -13.16
CA PRO A 264 4.26 -19.78 -14.35
C PRO A 264 3.56 -19.06 -15.51
N SER A 265 2.62 -18.15 -15.22
CA SER A 265 1.78 -17.52 -16.24
C SER A 265 1.33 -16.09 -15.89
N ARG A 266 0.79 -15.38 -16.90
CA ARG A 266 0.10 -14.09 -16.71
C ARG A 266 -1.08 -14.18 -15.74
N HIS A 267 -1.75 -15.34 -15.67
CA HIS A 267 -2.84 -15.54 -14.72
C HIS A 267 -2.35 -15.58 -13.28
N ASP A 268 -1.15 -16.13 -13.03
CA ASP A 268 -0.57 -16.18 -11.69
C ASP A 268 -0.11 -14.79 -11.24
N LEU A 269 0.43 -13.97 -12.15
CA LEU A 269 0.72 -12.55 -11.88
C LEU A 269 -0.54 -11.76 -11.51
N HIS A 270 -1.65 -12.02 -12.22
CA HIS A 270 -2.95 -11.40 -11.94
C HIS A 270 -3.46 -11.80 -10.56
N LYS A 271 -3.48 -13.11 -10.26
CA LYS A 271 -3.91 -13.64 -8.95
C LYS A 271 -3.06 -13.11 -7.81
N ALA A 272 -1.75 -12.96 -8.02
CA ALA A 272 -0.82 -12.39 -7.04
C ALA A 272 -0.98 -10.86 -6.88
N GLY A 273 -1.69 -10.19 -7.80
CA GLY A 273 -1.89 -8.73 -7.76
C GLY A 273 -0.67 -7.91 -8.20
N ILE A 274 0.42 -8.54 -8.64
CA ILE A 274 1.65 -7.86 -9.08
C ILE A 274 1.42 -7.10 -10.39
N HIS A 275 0.71 -7.75 -11.31
CA HIS A 275 0.35 -7.21 -12.62
C HIS A 275 -1.05 -7.71 -13.02
N ARG A 276 -2.04 -6.81 -13.05
CA ARG A 276 -3.45 -7.16 -13.21
C ARG A 276 -3.87 -7.49 -14.65
N PRO A 277 -3.41 -6.81 -15.71
CA PRO A 277 -3.79 -7.16 -17.07
C PRO A 277 -3.35 -8.58 -17.44
N LEU A 278 -4.16 -9.30 -18.22
CA LEU A 278 -3.78 -10.63 -18.74
C LEU A 278 -3.00 -10.54 -20.06
N GLN A 279 -3.12 -9.44 -20.79
CA GLN A 279 -2.50 -9.24 -22.10
C GLN A 279 -1.68 -7.94 -22.20
N ALA A 280 -2.22 -6.82 -21.71
CA ALA A 280 -1.54 -5.52 -21.83
C ALA A 280 -0.18 -5.53 -21.11
N GLY A 281 0.83 -4.88 -21.71
CA GLY A 281 2.16 -4.77 -21.12
C GLY A 281 2.22 -3.82 -19.93
N ILE A 282 1.38 -2.78 -19.91
CA ILE A 282 1.37 -1.72 -18.90
C ILE A 282 0.11 -1.86 -18.03
N CYS A 283 0.26 -1.78 -16.71
CA CYS A 283 -0.84 -1.76 -15.75
C CYS A 283 -0.86 -0.40 -15.04
N GLY A 284 -1.99 0.30 -15.09
CA GLY A 284 -2.19 1.60 -14.46
C GLY A 284 -2.66 2.65 -15.47
N THR A 285 -3.02 3.82 -14.96
CA THR A 285 -3.54 4.95 -15.74
C THR A 285 -3.07 6.26 -15.13
N ALA A 286 -2.98 7.32 -15.94
CA ALA A 286 -2.52 8.63 -15.47
C ALA A 286 -3.39 9.24 -14.35
N ASP A 287 -4.71 9.05 -14.42
CA ASP A 287 -5.69 9.55 -13.45
C ASP A 287 -5.61 8.82 -12.10
N GLN A 288 -5.13 7.58 -12.09
CA GLN A 288 -4.94 6.77 -10.87
C GLN A 288 -3.51 6.83 -10.32
N GLY A 289 -2.69 7.80 -10.77
CA GLY A 289 -1.36 8.07 -10.25
C GLY A 289 -0.18 7.63 -11.13
N GLY A 290 -0.43 6.96 -12.26
CA GLY A 290 0.57 6.45 -13.19
C GLY A 290 0.51 4.94 -13.45
N ALA A 291 1.60 4.38 -13.97
CA ALA A 291 1.78 2.95 -14.18
C ALA A 291 2.33 2.28 -12.91
N GLU A 292 1.68 1.21 -12.50
CA GLU A 292 2.02 0.44 -11.29
C GLU A 292 2.99 -0.71 -11.59
N SER A 293 2.84 -1.31 -12.77
CA SER A 293 3.71 -2.40 -13.22
C SER A 293 3.78 -2.48 -14.74
N ILE A 294 4.90 -2.97 -15.26
CA ILE A 294 5.09 -3.29 -16.67
C ILE A 294 5.60 -4.71 -16.87
N VAL A 295 5.31 -5.28 -18.03
CA VAL A 295 5.86 -6.56 -18.47
C VAL A 295 6.77 -6.36 -19.68
N VAL A 296 8.01 -6.83 -19.55
CA VAL A 296 9.06 -6.83 -20.57
C VAL A 296 9.20 -8.25 -21.09
N SER A 297 8.58 -8.56 -22.23
CA SER A 297 8.53 -9.92 -22.77
C SER A 297 8.74 -9.99 -24.29
N GLY A 298 9.60 -9.11 -24.82
CA GLY A 298 9.89 -9.06 -26.26
C GLY A 298 8.69 -8.64 -27.11
N GLY A 299 7.82 -7.79 -26.55
CA GLY A 299 6.62 -7.34 -27.22
C GLY A 299 6.94 -6.49 -28.44
N TYR A 300 7.96 -5.64 -28.35
CA TYR A 300 8.41 -4.77 -29.42
C TYR A 300 9.83 -5.13 -29.83
N LYS A 301 10.13 -5.01 -31.13
CA LYS A 301 11.48 -5.27 -31.67
C LYS A 301 12.50 -4.22 -31.18
N ASP A 302 11.98 -3.06 -30.77
CA ASP A 302 12.74 -1.88 -30.38
C ASP A 302 13.12 -1.86 -28.88
N ASP A 303 12.58 -2.78 -28.08
CA ASP A 303 12.91 -2.93 -26.66
C ASP A 303 14.41 -3.25 -26.49
N LYS A 304 15.08 -2.61 -25.53
CA LYS A 304 16.47 -2.92 -25.15
C LYS A 304 16.59 -3.09 -23.65
N ASP A 305 17.08 -4.24 -23.20
CA ASP A 305 17.30 -4.53 -21.78
C ASP A 305 18.80 -4.56 -21.48
N TYR A 306 19.22 -3.79 -20.48
CA TYR A 306 20.60 -3.74 -19.99
C TYR A 306 20.72 -4.24 -18.55
N GLY A 307 19.67 -4.84 -18.00
CA GLY A 307 19.62 -5.36 -16.63
C GLY A 307 19.08 -4.31 -15.65
N ASP A 308 19.94 -3.40 -15.19
CA ASP A 308 19.54 -2.30 -14.30
C ASP A 308 18.89 -1.13 -15.07
N VAL A 309 19.05 -1.07 -16.39
CA VAL A 309 18.42 -0.09 -17.26
C VAL A 309 17.59 -0.78 -18.33
N ILE A 310 16.36 -0.30 -18.57
CA ILE A 310 15.48 -0.83 -19.62
C ILE A 310 15.02 0.33 -20.51
N ILE A 311 15.13 0.15 -21.81
CA ILE A 311 14.52 1.02 -22.82
C ILE A 311 13.26 0.30 -23.30
N TYR A 312 12.12 0.74 -22.76
CA TYR A 312 10.82 0.11 -22.95
C TYR A 312 10.01 0.86 -24.00
N THR A 313 9.47 0.17 -24.99
CA THR A 313 8.58 0.76 -25.99
C THR A 313 7.14 0.88 -25.46
N GLY A 314 6.55 2.06 -25.65
CA GLY A 314 5.19 2.38 -25.28
C GLY A 314 4.13 1.54 -25.99
N HIS A 315 2.88 1.69 -25.57
CA HIS A 315 1.74 1.00 -26.18
C HIS A 315 1.15 1.82 -27.35
N GLY A 316 0.51 1.13 -28.29
CA GLY A 316 -0.32 1.75 -29.34
C GLY A 316 0.19 1.48 -30.75
N GLY A 317 -0.71 1.63 -31.72
CA GLY A 317 -0.38 1.64 -33.16
C GLY A 317 0.06 0.30 -33.78
N ARG A 318 -0.23 -0.84 -33.15
CA ARG A 318 0.11 -2.18 -33.67
C ARG A 318 -1.06 -2.88 -34.36
N ASP A 319 -0.74 -3.66 -35.39
CA ASP A 319 -1.67 -4.61 -35.99
C ASP A 319 -1.85 -5.82 -35.04
N PRO A 320 -3.07 -6.21 -34.67
CA PRO A 320 -3.33 -7.29 -33.72
C PRO A 320 -3.01 -8.69 -34.25
N ASN A 321 -2.93 -8.88 -35.57
CA ASN A 321 -2.67 -10.17 -36.19
C ASN A 321 -1.18 -10.39 -36.42
N THR A 322 -0.46 -9.35 -36.87
CA THR A 322 0.97 -9.44 -37.22
C THR A 322 1.88 -8.95 -36.11
N GLY A 323 1.37 -8.11 -35.22
CA GLY A 323 2.16 -7.41 -34.20
C GLY A 323 3.07 -6.33 -34.75
N ALA A 324 3.01 -5.99 -36.04
CA ALA A 324 3.82 -4.93 -36.64
C ALA A 324 3.30 -3.53 -36.23
N GLN A 325 4.21 -2.56 -36.11
CA GLN A 325 3.83 -1.15 -35.91
C GLN A 325 3.31 -0.57 -37.24
N ILE A 326 2.07 -0.09 -37.26
CA ILE A 326 1.39 0.43 -38.46
C ILE A 326 0.97 1.91 -38.33
N LYS A 327 1.08 2.49 -37.14
CA LYS A 327 0.75 3.89 -36.86
C LYS A 327 1.69 4.46 -35.80
N ASP A 328 1.95 5.75 -35.85
CA ASP A 328 2.65 6.48 -34.79
C ASP A 328 1.93 6.31 -33.44
N GLN A 329 2.70 6.18 -32.37
CA GLN A 329 2.20 6.13 -31.00
C GLN A 329 1.86 7.52 -30.47
N ASP A 330 0.85 7.58 -29.60
CA ASP A 330 0.36 8.82 -29.01
C ASP A 330 0.73 8.88 -27.50
N PRO A 331 1.34 9.97 -27.01
CA PRO A 331 1.65 10.10 -25.57
C PRO A 331 0.39 10.15 -24.69
N THR A 332 -0.77 10.48 -25.25
CA THR A 332 -2.06 10.51 -24.54
C THR A 332 -2.72 9.14 -24.41
N ASP A 333 -2.21 8.10 -25.11
CA ASP A 333 -2.71 6.73 -24.94
C ASP A 333 -2.59 6.31 -23.46
N PRO A 334 -3.61 5.61 -22.89
CA PRO A 334 -3.70 5.43 -21.44
C PRO A 334 -2.44 4.87 -20.76
N GLY A 335 -1.78 3.88 -21.38
CA GLY A 335 -0.54 3.29 -20.87
C GLY A 335 0.68 4.21 -20.97
N ASN A 336 0.77 4.99 -22.05
CA ASN A 336 1.86 5.95 -22.26
C ASN A 336 1.70 7.13 -21.30
N ALA A 337 0.48 7.66 -21.18
CA ALA A 337 0.13 8.70 -20.22
C ALA A 337 0.40 8.26 -18.77
N ALA A 338 0.18 6.97 -18.47
CA ALA A 338 0.51 6.41 -17.16
C ALA A 338 2.01 6.45 -16.86
N LEU A 339 2.86 6.01 -17.80
CA LEU A 339 4.32 6.07 -17.64
C LEU A 339 4.86 7.50 -17.60
N LEU A 340 4.29 8.42 -18.39
CA LEU A 340 4.58 9.86 -18.30
C LEU A 340 4.25 10.41 -16.90
N ARG A 341 3.14 9.95 -16.32
CA ARG A 341 2.77 10.32 -14.95
C ARG A 341 3.80 9.81 -13.94
N ASN A 342 4.40 8.63 -14.10
CA ASN A 342 5.49 8.17 -13.23
C ASN A 342 6.70 9.11 -13.27
N ILE A 343 7.08 9.62 -14.44
CA ILE A 343 8.18 10.60 -14.57
C ILE A 343 7.85 11.85 -13.74
N LEU A 344 6.61 12.34 -13.83
CA LEU A 344 6.17 13.54 -13.10
C LEU A 344 6.08 13.35 -11.59
N THR A 345 5.66 12.17 -11.13
CA THR A 345 5.39 11.91 -9.71
C THR A 345 6.57 11.26 -9.00
N GLY A 346 7.55 10.73 -9.73
CA GLY A 346 8.66 9.92 -9.19
C GLY A 346 8.22 8.58 -8.62
N VAL A 347 6.99 8.16 -8.90
CA VAL A 347 6.42 6.94 -8.35
C VAL A 347 7.01 5.72 -9.07
N PRO A 348 7.53 4.71 -8.34
CA PRO A 348 8.19 3.57 -8.94
C PRO A 348 7.21 2.60 -9.61
N VAL A 349 7.70 1.90 -10.63
CA VAL A 349 6.98 0.87 -11.38
C VAL A 349 7.61 -0.51 -11.12
N ARG A 350 6.77 -1.52 -10.90
CA ARG A 350 7.23 -2.91 -10.82
C ARG A 350 7.58 -3.44 -12.20
N VAL A 351 8.76 -4.03 -12.36
CA VAL A 351 9.16 -4.67 -13.61
C VAL A 351 8.99 -6.18 -13.51
N ILE A 352 8.34 -6.75 -14.52
CA ILE A 352 8.19 -8.19 -14.70
C ILE A 352 8.84 -8.58 -16.02
N ARG A 353 9.83 -9.48 -16.00
CA ARG A 353 10.45 -10.02 -17.22
C ARG A 353 9.76 -11.31 -17.63
N GLY A 354 9.42 -11.45 -18.90
CA GLY A 354 8.85 -12.68 -19.47
C GLY A 354 9.89 -13.48 -20.24
N ALA A 355 9.68 -14.79 -20.37
CA ALA A 355 10.63 -15.70 -21.02
C ALA A 355 10.96 -15.39 -22.50
N SER A 356 10.08 -14.66 -23.19
CA SER A 356 10.30 -14.21 -24.58
C SER A 356 11.10 -12.89 -24.69
N GLY A 357 11.61 -12.35 -23.57
CA GLY A 357 12.43 -11.14 -23.54
C GLY A 357 13.91 -11.40 -23.84
N ASP A 358 14.80 -10.52 -23.36
CA ASP A 358 16.24 -10.66 -23.55
C ASP A 358 16.77 -11.90 -22.83
N PRO A 359 17.36 -12.90 -23.53
CA PRO A 359 17.80 -14.16 -22.92
C PRO A 359 18.83 -14.01 -21.80
N LYS A 360 19.52 -12.86 -21.70
CA LYS A 360 20.50 -12.60 -20.64
C LYS A 360 19.84 -12.26 -19.30
N TYR A 361 18.65 -11.65 -19.32
CA TYR A 361 17.97 -11.14 -18.12
C TYR A 361 16.60 -11.79 -17.87
N SER A 362 15.94 -12.28 -18.92
CA SER A 362 14.65 -12.96 -18.83
C SER A 362 14.77 -14.37 -18.25
N PRO A 363 13.72 -14.87 -17.55
CA PRO A 363 13.71 -16.25 -17.06
C PRO A 363 13.62 -17.25 -18.22
N PRO A 364 14.09 -18.50 -18.07
CA PRO A 364 14.00 -19.51 -19.12
C PRO A 364 12.54 -19.94 -19.43
N SER A 365 11.62 -19.72 -18.49
CA SER A 365 10.19 -20.01 -18.63
C SER A 365 9.36 -19.13 -17.72
N GLY A 366 8.11 -18.82 -18.11
CA GLY A 366 7.19 -18.03 -17.30
C GLY A 366 7.58 -16.56 -17.21
N TYR A 367 7.40 -15.97 -16.02
CA TYR A 367 7.62 -14.55 -15.74
C TYR A 367 8.34 -14.37 -14.40
N SER A 368 9.30 -13.45 -14.30
CA SER A 368 9.96 -13.09 -13.05
C SER A 368 9.63 -11.67 -12.64
N TYR A 369 9.34 -11.45 -11.35
CA TYR A 369 9.25 -10.11 -10.77
C TYR A 369 10.66 -9.62 -10.42
N ASP A 370 11.12 -8.54 -11.05
CA ASP A 370 12.52 -8.11 -11.00
C ASP A 370 12.73 -6.84 -10.15
N GLY A 371 11.76 -6.52 -9.31
CA GLY A 371 11.83 -5.41 -8.37
C GLY A 371 11.25 -4.11 -8.91
N LEU A 372 11.70 -3.00 -8.33
CA LEU A 372 11.22 -1.65 -8.63
C LEU A 372 12.17 -0.90 -9.53
N PHE A 373 11.58 -0.15 -10.45
CA PHE A 373 12.30 0.74 -11.35
C PHE A 373 11.66 2.12 -11.28
N SER A 374 12.46 3.16 -11.40
CA SER A 374 12.00 4.51 -11.69
C SER A 374 11.84 4.68 -13.20
N VAL A 375 10.88 5.50 -13.62
CA VAL A 375 10.75 5.92 -15.02
C VAL A 375 11.40 7.30 -15.11
N GLU A 376 12.56 7.38 -15.76
CA GLU A 376 13.42 8.56 -15.70
C GLU A 376 13.17 9.53 -16.85
N GLN A 377 12.94 8.99 -18.04
CA GLN A 377 12.83 9.80 -19.26
C GLN A 377 11.95 9.10 -20.29
N TYR A 378 11.36 9.88 -21.20
CA TYR A 378 10.75 9.37 -22.43
C TYR A 378 11.20 10.18 -23.65
N TRP A 379 11.03 9.62 -24.84
CA TRP A 379 11.19 10.30 -26.13
C TRP A 379 10.43 9.58 -27.25
N SER A 380 10.33 10.20 -28.41
CA SER A 380 9.83 9.61 -29.65
C SER A 380 10.97 9.33 -30.63
N THR A 381 10.90 8.20 -31.34
CA THR A 381 11.87 7.83 -32.39
C THR A 381 11.16 7.03 -33.48
N PRO A 382 11.64 7.04 -34.74
CA PRO A 382 11.21 6.05 -35.73
C PRO A 382 11.47 4.63 -35.21
N GLY A 383 10.44 3.78 -35.23
CA GLY A 383 10.57 2.36 -34.89
C GLY A 383 11.11 1.54 -36.06
N ILE A 384 11.55 0.30 -35.79
CA ILE A 384 12.08 -0.63 -36.80
C ILE A 384 11.11 -0.86 -37.96
N ASP A 385 9.79 -0.87 -37.69
CA ASP A 385 8.76 -1.07 -38.70
C ASP A 385 8.38 0.23 -39.46
N GLY A 386 8.98 1.38 -39.11
CA GLY A 386 8.81 2.66 -39.80
C GLY A 386 8.12 3.75 -38.95
N PRO A 387 6.87 3.55 -38.49
CA PRO A 387 6.16 4.54 -37.68
C PRO A 387 6.90 4.91 -36.40
N ARG A 388 6.62 6.11 -35.87
CA ARG A 388 7.22 6.60 -34.64
C ARG A 388 6.66 5.88 -33.43
N ILE A 389 7.55 5.47 -32.55
CA ILE A 389 7.25 4.85 -31.26
C ILE A 389 7.66 5.78 -30.13
N LEU A 390 7.03 5.61 -28.97
CA LEU A 390 7.49 6.18 -27.72
C LEU A 390 8.40 5.18 -27.02
N GLN A 391 9.50 5.67 -26.48
CA GLN A 391 10.40 4.88 -25.64
C GLN A 391 10.54 5.55 -24.29
N PHE A 392 10.63 4.71 -23.26
CA PHE A 392 10.79 5.09 -21.87
C PHE A 392 12.09 4.48 -21.34
N ARG A 393 12.91 5.28 -20.67
CA ARG A 393 14.08 4.80 -19.94
C ARG A 393 13.67 4.53 -18.50
N LEU A 394 13.86 3.28 -18.07
CA LEU A 394 13.65 2.85 -16.71
C LEU A 394 14.99 2.49 -16.06
N GLU A 395 15.14 2.77 -14.78
CA GLU A 395 16.34 2.47 -14.00
C GLU A 395 15.97 1.75 -12.70
N GLN A 396 16.69 0.69 -12.37
CA GLN A 396 16.42 -0.12 -11.19
C GLN A 396 16.69 0.69 -9.93
N ILE A 397 15.77 0.61 -8.97
CA ILE A 397 15.92 1.23 -7.66
C ILE A 397 16.41 0.15 -6.70
N ASP A 398 17.51 0.44 -5.99
CA ASP A 398 17.96 -0.38 -4.87
C ASP A 398 16.92 -0.27 -3.74
N ASP A 399 16.14 -1.32 -3.53
CA ASP A 399 15.32 -1.45 -2.34
C ASP A 399 16.29 -1.75 -1.17
N GLU A 400 16.31 -0.91 -0.12
CA GLU A 400 17.19 -1.09 1.06
C GLU A 400 17.02 -2.47 1.74
N SER A 401 15.99 -3.22 1.35
CA SER A 401 15.72 -4.61 1.76
C SER A 401 16.44 -5.70 0.95
N THR A 402 17.15 -5.37 -0.14
CA THR A 402 17.84 -6.33 -1.03
C THR A 402 19.34 -6.06 -1.17
N SER A 403 20.08 -6.18 -0.07
CA SER A 403 21.53 -6.34 -0.15
C SER A 403 21.88 -7.79 -0.54
N ALA A 404 22.08 -8.04 -1.83
CA ALA A 404 23.04 -9.02 -2.40
C ALA A 404 22.66 -9.44 -3.83
N ARG A 405 23.11 -8.68 -4.84
CA ARG A 405 23.44 -9.26 -6.16
C ARG A 405 24.67 -8.56 -6.73
N GLU A 406 25.81 -9.23 -6.66
CA GLU A 406 26.99 -8.88 -7.47
C GLU A 406 26.76 -9.35 -8.91
N GLY A 407 26.67 -8.41 -9.85
CA GLY A 407 26.61 -8.65 -11.30
C GLY A 407 27.79 -8.00 -12.03
N PRO A 408 28.16 -8.47 -13.25
CA PRO A 408 29.54 -8.38 -13.75
C PRO A 408 29.89 -7.04 -14.39
N GLN A 409 31.00 -6.49 -13.91
CA GLN A 409 31.93 -5.50 -14.47
C GLN A 409 31.57 -4.81 -15.80
N ALA A 410 31.40 -3.50 -15.69
CA ALA A 410 31.35 -2.53 -16.80
C ALA A 410 32.61 -2.52 -17.68
N ARG A 411 32.40 -2.33 -18.98
CA ARG A 411 33.35 -1.86 -20.02
C ARG A 411 32.59 -0.81 -20.83
N THR A 412 33.10 0.35 -21.26
CA THR A 412 34.46 0.93 -21.34
C THR A 412 34.30 2.44 -21.58
N GLY A 413 35.19 3.27 -21.02
CA GLY A 413 35.23 4.73 -21.23
C GLY A 413 35.86 5.57 -20.11
N GLN A 414 36.43 4.94 -19.08
CA GLN A 414 36.96 5.62 -17.89
C GLN A 414 38.24 6.44 -18.15
N PRO A 415 38.41 7.62 -17.52
CA PRO A 415 39.72 8.14 -17.17
C PRO A 415 40.34 7.23 -16.10
N GLN A 416 41.57 6.78 -16.34
CA GLN A 416 42.34 5.98 -15.39
C GLN A 416 42.54 6.76 -14.08
N SER A 417 41.97 6.26 -12.98
CA SER A 417 42.59 6.44 -11.67
C SER A 417 42.52 5.12 -10.90
N ASN A 418 43.70 4.65 -10.51
CA ASN A 418 43.90 3.42 -9.77
C ASN A 418 43.21 3.48 -8.39
N ARG A 419 42.62 2.34 -7.99
CA ARG A 419 42.13 1.94 -6.64
C ARG A 419 40.66 2.25 -6.31
N ARG A 420 39.83 1.20 -6.35
CA ARG A 420 38.70 0.81 -5.44
C ARG A 420 37.76 1.88 -4.83
N GLY A 421 37.82 3.13 -5.24
CA GLY A 421 36.87 4.18 -4.90
C GLY A 421 36.42 4.84 -6.19
N GLY A 422 35.13 5.13 -6.32
CA GLY A 422 34.61 5.90 -7.45
C GLY A 422 35.28 7.28 -7.56
N PRO A 423 34.98 8.03 -8.64
CA PRO A 423 35.53 9.36 -8.83
C PRO A 423 35.30 10.25 -7.61
N ALA A 424 36.25 11.15 -7.30
CA ALA A 424 36.14 12.02 -6.13
C ALA A 424 34.81 12.81 -6.15
N PRO A 425 33.95 12.66 -5.12
CA PRO A 425 32.56 13.13 -5.17
C PRO A 425 32.42 14.64 -5.14
N ASN A 426 33.51 15.40 -4.98
CA ASN A 426 33.53 16.86 -5.07
C ASN A 426 33.65 17.36 -6.52
N GLN A 427 34.30 16.60 -7.41
CA GLN A 427 34.51 16.95 -8.81
C GLN A 427 33.46 16.30 -9.72
N TRP A 428 33.08 15.07 -9.42
CA TRP A 428 32.19 14.27 -10.24
C TRP A 428 30.86 14.06 -9.55
N GLU A 429 29.78 14.22 -10.30
CA GLU A 429 28.42 13.95 -9.85
C GLU A 429 27.86 12.76 -10.62
N ARG A 430 27.36 11.75 -9.91
CA ARG A 430 26.69 10.61 -10.54
C ARG A 430 25.32 11.05 -11.04
N VAL A 431 25.03 10.83 -12.32
CA VAL A 431 23.75 11.18 -12.95
C VAL A 431 22.90 9.95 -13.33
N ALA A 432 23.53 8.79 -13.48
CA ALA A 432 22.88 7.49 -13.65
C ALA A 432 23.84 6.38 -13.19
N SER A 433 23.38 5.13 -13.13
CA SER A 433 24.22 3.96 -12.87
C SER A 433 25.47 3.96 -13.76
N GLY A 434 26.64 4.11 -13.13
CA GLY A 434 27.94 4.16 -13.82
C GLY A 434 28.25 5.42 -14.65
N VAL A 435 27.35 6.41 -14.71
CA VAL A 435 27.51 7.64 -15.50
C VAL A 435 27.71 8.85 -14.58
N TYR A 436 28.75 9.65 -14.86
CA TYR A 436 29.13 10.80 -14.07
C TYR A 436 29.31 12.04 -14.95
N ARG A 437 28.96 13.22 -14.43
CA ARG A 437 29.27 14.53 -15.01
C ARG A 437 30.31 15.28 -14.20
N ASP A 438 31.09 16.14 -14.86
CA ASP A 438 32.05 17.04 -14.26
C ASP A 438 31.35 18.32 -13.79
N ARG A 439 31.32 18.52 -12.47
CA ARG A 439 30.67 19.69 -11.86
C ARG A 439 31.25 21.00 -12.34
N ARG A 440 32.55 21.03 -12.67
CA ARG A 440 33.24 22.26 -13.10
C ARG A 440 32.73 22.75 -14.44
N ILE A 441 32.30 21.84 -15.32
CA ILE A 441 31.70 22.20 -16.61
C ILE A 441 30.32 22.84 -16.37
N SER A 442 29.52 22.21 -15.51
CA SER A 442 28.20 22.70 -15.12
C SER A 442 28.26 24.08 -14.45
N GLU A 443 29.17 24.25 -13.48
CA GLU A 443 29.41 25.51 -12.77
C GLU A 443 29.82 26.63 -13.73
N ARG A 444 30.74 26.35 -14.68
CA ARG A 444 31.16 27.34 -15.69
C ARG A 444 30.00 27.82 -16.57
N VAL A 445 29.07 26.94 -16.93
CA VAL A 445 27.89 27.33 -17.72
C VAL A 445 26.94 28.17 -16.87
N ILE A 446 26.68 27.78 -15.62
CA ILE A 446 25.81 28.54 -14.70
C ILE A 446 26.40 29.95 -14.43
N GLU A 447 27.70 30.03 -14.17
CA GLU A 447 28.42 31.30 -13.97
C GLU A 447 28.40 32.17 -15.24
N ALA A 448 28.51 31.58 -16.43
CA ALA A 448 28.44 32.34 -17.68
C ALA A 448 27.10 33.06 -17.88
N HIS A 449 26.03 32.62 -17.22
CA HIS A 449 24.69 33.24 -17.26
C HIS A 449 24.28 33.92 -15.96
N ASP A 450 25.21 34.16 -15.03
CA ASP A 450 24.92 34.80 -13.73
C ASP A 450 23.79 34.12 -12.93
N SER A 451 23.63 32.80 -13.12
CA SER A 451 22.51 31.99 -12.60
C SER A 451 21.12 32.45 -13.05
N GLU A 452 21.01 33.19 -14.14
CA GLU A 452 19.74 33.48 -14.81
C GLU A 452 19.34 32.32 -15.72
N CYS A 453 18.06 31.99 -15.72
CA CYS A 453 17.50 31.02 -16.64
C CYS A 453 17.65 31.52 -18.09
N GLN A 454 18.21 30.69 -18.98
CA GLN A 454 18.33 31.04 -20.40
C GLN A 454 16.98 31.15 -21.12
N ILE A 455 15.91 30.60 -20.55
CA ILE A 455 14.56 30.66 -21.13
C ILE A 455 13.81 31.91 -20.65
N CYS A 456 13.62 32.07 -19.34
CA CYS A 456 12.78 33.16 -18.79
C CYS A 456 13.56 34.33 -18.19
N GLY A 457 14.89 34.26 -18.10
CA GLY A 457 15.74 35.29 -17.49
C GLY A 457 15.63 35.41 -15.96
N THR A 458 14.78 34.62 -15.30
CA THR A 458 14.65 34.67 -13.84
C THR A 458 15.86 34.04 -13.15
N PHE A 459 16.36 34.67 -12.08
CA PHE A 459 17.27 34.08 -11.11
C PHE A 459 16.53 33.77 -9.81
N LEU A 460 16.96 32.72 -9.10
CA LEU A 460 16.41 32.35 -7.80
C LEU A 460 17.45 32.62 -6.71
N GLU A 461 17.05 33.31 -5.64
CA GLU A 461 17.92 33.62 -4.51
C GLU A 461 17.62 32.70 -3.32
N ALA A 462 18.66 32.07 -2.80
CA ALA A 462 18.67 31.24 -1.61
C ALA A 462 19.34 32.00 -0.44
N PRO A 463 19.15 31.56 0.82
CA PRO A 463 19.74 32.21 1.98
C PRO A 463 21.25 32.50 1.83
N GLY A 464 21.66 33.70 2.24
CA GLY A 464 23.03 34.18 2.08
C GLY A 464 23.36 34.75 0.70
N GLY A 465 22.36 35.19 -0.06
CA GLY A 465 22.55 35.82 -1.38
C GLY A 465 23.01 34.84 -2.48
N ARG A 466 22.93 33.54 -2.21
CA ARG A 466 23.35 32.50 -3.16
C ARG A 466 22.31 32.39 -4.26
N ARG A 467 22.73 32.46 -5.51
CA ARG A 467 21.82 32.24 -6.64
C ARG A 467 21.78 30.76 -7.02
N TYR A 468 20.63 30.32 -7.54
CA TYR A 468 20.41 28.93 -7.90
C TYR A 468 19.90 28.81 -9.34
N ALA A 469 20.56 27.93 -10.11
CA ALA A 469 20.13 27.45 -11.41
C ALA A 469 20.57 25.98 -11.59
N ARG A 470 19.96 25.26 -12.53
CA ARG A 470 20.32 23.89 -12.91
C ARG A 470 21.07 23.90 -14.24
N ALA A 471 22.17 23.16 -14.30
CA ALA A 471 22.80 22.76 -15.55
C ALA A 471 22.09 21.51 -16.10
N VAL A 472 21.51 21.63 -17.29
CA VAL A 472 20.73 20.58 -17.95
C VAL A 472 21.38 20.22 -19.28
N HIS A 473 21.70 18.94 -19.48
CA HIS A 473 22.24 18.48 -20.75
C HIS A 473 21.15 18.41 -21.83
N ILE A 474 21.42 18.95 -23.01
CA ILE A 474 20.47 18.99 -24.15
C ILE A 474 20.29 17.58 -24.72
N ARG A 475 21.40 16.89 -24.97
CA ARG A 475 21.46 15.45 -25.24
C ARG A 475 21.94 14.74 -23.98
N GLY A 476 21.07 13.91 -23.39
CA GLY A 476 21.34 13.21 -22.13
C GLY A 476 22.62 12.37 -22.17
N LEU A 477 23.32 12.29 -21.04
CA LEU A 477 24.64 11.63 -20.94
C LEU A 477 24.56 10.09 -20.90
N SER A 478 23.45 9.53 -20.44
CA SER A 478 23.27 8.09 -20.28
C SER A 478 22.76 7.42 -21.55
N VAL A 479 22.83 6.09 -21.59
CA VAL A 479 22.13 5.26 -22.57
C VAL A 479 20.64 5.62 -22.60
N PRO A 480 20.02 5.75 -23.79
CA PRO A 480 20.58 5.47 -25.12
C PRO A 480 21.13 6.71 -25.84
N HIS A 481 21.11 7.88 -25.20
CA HIS A 481 21.47 9.13 -25.86
C HIS A 481 22.97 9.35 -25.92
N GLU A 482 23.70 9.05 -24.84
CA GLU A 482 25.16 9.08 -24.78
C GLU A 482 25.75 10.41 -25.31
N GLY A 483 25.15 11.53 -24.90
CA GLY A 483 25.66 12.87 -25.18
C GLY A 483 26.99 13.14 -24.46
N PRO A 484 27.84 14.03 -25.00
CA PRO A 484 29.08 14.40 -24.36
C PRO A 484 28.86 15.40 -23.21
N ASP A 485 29.68 15.29 -22.16
CA ASP A 485 29.71 16.26 -21.06
C ASP A 485 30.59 17.45 -21.43
N VAL A 486 30.03 18.37 -22.21
CA VAL A 486 30.70 19.56 -22.74
C VAL A 486 29.79 20.79 -22.61
N PRO A 487 30.33 22.02 -22.47
CA PRO A 487 29.53 23.23 -22.32
C PRO A 487 28.48 23.40 -23.41
N GLU A 488 28.82 23.08 -24.66
CA GLU A 488 27.94 23.23 -25.83
C GLU A 488 26.66 22.38 -25.72
N ASN A 489 26.69 21.32 -24.91
CA ASN A 489 25.57 20.42 -24.68
C ASN A 489 24.80 20.76 -23.40
N ILE A 490 25.00 21.92 -22.78
CA ILE A 490 24.38 22.27 -21.47
C ILE A 490 23.58 23.57 -21.58
N LEU A 491 22.47 23.65 -20.86
CA LEU A 491 21.69 24.87 -20.63
C LEU A 491 21.67 25.23 -19.14
N CYS A 492 21.68 26.54 -18.84
CA CYS A 492 21.44 27.09 -17.51
C CYS A 492 19.94 27.42 -17.37
N LEU A 493 19.20 26.63 -16.58
CA LEU A 493 17.74 26.71 -16.46
C LEU A 493 17.28 26.87 -15.01
N CYS A 494 16.15 27.53 -14.79
CA CYS A 494 15.46 27.49 -13.50
C CYS A 494 14.75 26.13 -13.29
N PRO A 495 14.35 25.76 -12.05
CA PRO A 495 13.64 24.52 -11.77
C PRO A 495 12.46 24.24 -12.71
N ASN A 496 11.61 25.24 -12.95
CA ASN A 496 10.42 25.06 -13.78
C ASN A 496 10.80 24.72 -15.23
N HIS A 497 11.69 25.50 -15.85
CA HIS A 497 12.08 25.27 -17.25
C HIS A 497 12.97 24.03 -17.41
N SER A 498 13.73 23.63 -16.39
CA SER A 498 14.48 22.37 -16.45
C SER A 498 13.53 21.18 -16.60
N VAL A 499 12.45 21.14 -15.81
CA VAL A 499 11.45 20.06 -15.87
C VAL A 499 10.70 20.09 -17.20
N LEU A 500 10.23 21.27 -17.63
CA LEU A 500 9.53 21.41 -18.91
C LEU A 500 10.40 21.03 -20.12
N PHE A 501 11.71 21.32 -20.07
CA PHE A 501 12.65 20.95 -21.12
C PHE A 501 12.91 19.42 -21.16
N GLU A 502 13.10 18.80 -20.00
CA GLU A 502 13.27 17.34 -19.86
C GLU A 502 12.01 16.58 -20.32
N LEU A 503 10.83 17.16 -20.15
CA LEU A 503 9.55 16.64 -20.64
C LEU A 503 9.25 17.00 -22.11
N GLY A 504 10.12 17.75 -22.79
CA GLY A 504 9.89 18.17 -24.16
C GLY A 504 8.69 19.10 -24.36
N SER A 505 8.25 19.80 -23.31
CA SER A 505 7.14 20.78 -23.40
C SER A 505 7.48 21.96 -24.30
N PHE A 506 8.77 22.21 -24.53
CA PHE A 506 9.24 23.11 -25.56
C PHE A 506 10.48 22.53 -26.25
N THR A 507 10.66 22.88 -27.52
CA THR A 507 11.87 22.59 -28.30
C THR A 507 12.47 23.90 -28.84
N MET A 508 13.56 23.82 -29.60
CA MET A 508 14.18 25.00 -30.20
C MET A 508 14.51 24.79 -31.69
N ASN A 509 14.34 25.85 -32.48
CA ASN A 509 14.81 25.92 -33.87
C ASN A 509 16.35 26.02 -33.95
N ASP A 510 16.89 25.87 -35.17
CA ASP A 510 18.34 25.96 -35.38
C ASP A 510 18.88 27.37 -35.08
N ASP A 511 18.01 28.39 -35.16
CA ASP A 511 18.28 29.78 -34.80
C ASP A 511 18.03 30.10 -33.31
N LEU A 512 17.76 29.08 -32.49
CA LEU A 512 17.51 29.15 -31.04
C LEU A 512 16.20 29.85 -30.62
N GLU A 513 15.24 29.97 -31.54
CA GLU A 513 13.86 30.31 -31.21
C GLU A 513 13.22 29.15 -30.43
N ILE A 514 12.56 29.47 -29.32
CA ILE A 514 11.90 28.52 -28.43
C ILE A 514 10.46 28.32 -28.89
N ILE A 515 10.07 27.07 -29.07
CA ILE A 515 8.74 26.66 -29.50
C ILE A 515 8.05 25.92 -28.37
N ASP A 516 6.89 26.39 -27.95
CA ASP A 516 6.01 25.65 -27.05
C ASP A 516 5.36 24.51 -27.84
N GLU A 517 5.63 23.25 -27.48
CA GLU A 517 5.13 22.08 -28.21
C GLU A 517 3.66 21.75 -27.89
N VAL A 518 3.07 22.41 -26.89
CA VAL A 518 1.65 22.32 -26.56
C VAL A 518 0.85 23.29 -27.42
N SER A 519 1.22 24.57 -27.47
CA SER A 519 0.54 25.58 -28.29
C SER A 519 0.98 25.59 -29.75
N LYS A 520 2.17 25.05 -30.04
CA LYS A 520 2.87 25.11 -31.34
C LYS A 520 3.29 26.53 -31.75
N GLU A 521 3.42 27.44 -30.80
CA GLU A 521 3.81 28.84 -31.04
C GLU A 521 5.27 29.11 -30.62
N ILE A 522 5.89 30.10 -31.27
CA ILE A 522 7.19 30.63 -30.85
C ILE A 522 6.96 31.54 -29.65
N VAL A 523 7.61 31.23 -28.53
CA VAL A 523 7.43 31.96 -27.25
C VAL A 523 8.58 32.92 -26.93
N GLY A 524 9.67 32.88 -27.70
CA GLY A 524 10.79 33.81 -27.58
C GLY A 524 12.12 33.19 -28.03
N ASP A 525 13.21 33.90 -27.79
CA ASP A 525 14.56 33.44 -28.11
C ASP A 525 15.31 32.95 -26.87
N LEU A 526 16.14 31.92 -27.04
CA LEU A 526 17.06 31.49 -26.00
C LEU A 526 18.06 32.61 -25.68
N ARG A 527 18.17 32.99 -24.41
CA ARG A 527 19.19 33.95 -23.96
C ARG A 527 20.58 33.36 -24.16
N THR A 528 21.41 34.04 -24.92
CA THR A 528 22.78 33.61 -25.25
C THR A 528 23.83 34.45 -24.53
N ASN A 529 25.01 33.89 -24.32
CA ASN A 529 26.15 34.59 -23.74
C ASN A 529 27.42 34.31 -24.54
N LYS A 530 28.28 35.33 -24.74
CA LYS A 530 29.53 35.17 -25.52
C LYS A 530 30.49 34.14 -24.93
N LYS A 531 30.42 33.86 -23.63
CA LYS A 531 31.25 32.86 -22.92
C LYS A 531 30.66 31.45 -22.99
N HIS A 532 29.43 31.29 -23.49
CA HIS A 532 28.73 30.02 -23.56
C HIS A 532 27.99 29.87 -24.90
N ARG A 533 28.54 29.04 -25.78
CA ARG A 533 27.95 28.76 -27.09
C ARG A 533 27.22 27.42 -27.07
N VAL A 534 25.89 27.45 -27.22
CA VAL A 534 25.09 26.24 -27.34
C VAL A 534 25.31 25.57 -28.70
N GLY A 535 25.47 24.25 -28.72
CA GLY A 535 25.66 23.45 -29.92
C GLY A 535 24.33 23.15 -30.61
N VAL A 536 24.13 23.70 -31.82
CA VAL A 536 22.90 23.54 -32.60
C VAL A 536 22.59 22.06 -32.93
N ASP A 537 23.60 21.22 -33.07
CA ASP A 537 23.39 19.79 -33.33
C ASP A 537 22.71 19.07 -32.15
N TYR A 538 22.99 19.49 -30.91
CA TYR A 538 22.31 18.96 -29.73
C TYR A 538 20.86 19.46 -29.67
N ILE A 539 20.62 20.73 -30.04
CA ILE A 539 19.27 21.29 -30.16
C ILE A 539 18.45 20.49 -31.19
N ARG A 540 19.02 20.23 -32.36
CA ARG A 540 18.37 19.42 -33.41
C ARG A 540 18.08 18.00 -32.92
N TYR A 541 19.01 17.41 -32.17
CA TYR A 541 18.82 16.09 -31.56
C TYR A 541 17.63 16.09 -30.59
N HIS A 542 17.61 17.00 -29.61
CA HIS A 542 16.51 17.13 -28.63
C HIS A 542 15.17 17.39 -29.32
N ARG A 543 15.12 18.33 -30.28
CA ARG A 543 13.91 18.62 -31.05
C ARG A 543 13.34 17.38 -31.73
N ASN A 544 14.18 16.56 -32.35
CA ASN A 544 13.74 15.35 -33.05
C ASN A 544 13.18 14.26 -32.12
N LEU A 545 13.49 14.31 -30.82
CA LEU A 545 12.97 13.40 -29.81
C LEU A 545 11.55 13.77 -29.36
N TYR A 546 11.22 15.07 -29.30
CA TYR A 546 9.99 15.55 -28.67
C TYR A 546 9.00 16.18 -29.63
N ARG A 547 9.40 16.43 -30.88
CA ARG A 547 8.50 16.96 -31.89
C ARG A 547 7.66 15.83 -32.50
N PHE A 548 6.36 15.90 -32.21
CA PHE A 548 5.32 15.03 -32.73
C PHE A 548 4.66 15.65 -33.97
#